data_AF-A0A1G6JWH4-F1
#
_entry.id   AF-A0A1G6JWH4-F1
#
_cell.length_a   1.000
_cell.length_b   1.000
_cell.length_c   1.000
_cell.angle_alpha   90.00
_cell.angle_beta   90.00
_cell.angle_gamma   90.00
#
_symmetry.space_group_name_H-M   'P 1'
#
loop_
_entity.id
_entity.type
_entity.pdbx_description
1 polymer ?
#
loop_
_entity_poly.entity_id
_entity_poly.type
_entity_poly.pdbx_seq_one_letter_code
_entity_poly.pdbx_strand_id
1 'polypeptide(L)'
;MSQPYPGQQQPNPFGAPGPGVPGPGGQAGPYGQPGPYGPGPYGPGPYGQPGLYGQPPVPSRPPATSTTGPKVMTFIGIGLILVAVAALIVGITQVAGAISGVTNPANSPYALAHATLPGSLEFHGGAGEDYALLYTTTSAGSIDVNDLEVIGPDGAKIDVSLSSFTFDKNTTNSQSSSRAATFTAPEDGVYTVSVTGGSADASGSIAVVNASELATIFGKTAIGVVFIVGAALCGVLGLGLTIAGAIWWNLRRKARAQLGQAGRWPTGPTPPAAHGPLSS
;
A
#
# COMPACT_ATOMS: atom_id res chain seq x y z
N MET A 1 -6.74 -21.70 -44.90
CA MET A 1 -8.20 -21.91 -44.78
C MET A 1 -8.41 -23.06 -43.81
N SER A 2 -8.62 -22.74 -42.54
CA SER A 2 -8.83 -23.69 -41.45
C SER A 2 -10.04 -23.19 -40.64
N GLN A 3 -10.97 -24.10 -40.42
CA GLN A 3 -12.31 -23.83 -39.90
C GLN A 3 -12.30 -23.39 -38.42
N PRO A 4 -13.16 -22.43 -38.02
CA PRO A 4 -13.37 -22.11 -36.62
C PRO A 4 -14.23 -23.19 -35.94
N TYR A 5 -13.74 -23.68 -34.79
CA TYR A 5 -14.42 -24.62 -33.89
C TYR A 5 -15.57 -23.90 -33.15
N PRO A 6 -16.83 -24.37 -33.21
CA PRO A 6 -17.91 -23.80 -32.45
C PRO A 6 -18.09 -24.51 -31.10
N GLY A 7 -18.24 -23.72 -30.04
CA GLY A 7 -19.01 -24.12 -28.86
C GLY A 7 -18.25 -24.84 -27.75
N GLN A 8 -17.62 -24.07 -26.87
CA GLN A 8 -17.66 -24.39 -25.44
C GLN A 8 -18.16 -23.17 -24.68
N GLN A 9 -19.43 -23.25 -24.28
CA GLN A 9 -20.03 -22.33 -23.32
C GLN A 9 -19.33 -22.53 -21.97
N GLN A 10 -18.58 -21.53 -21.54
CA GLN A 10 -18.02 -21.45 -20.20
C GLN A 10 -19.18 -21.35 -19.18
N PRO A 11 -19.25 -22.21 -18.16
CA PRO A 11 -20.26 -22.10 -17.11
C PRO A 11 -20.06 -20.81 -16.32
N ASN A 12 -21.10 -19.98 -16.25
CA ASN A 12 -21.16 -18.81 -15.38
C ASN A 12 -20.91 -19.24 -13.91
N PRO A 13 -19.86 -18.73 -13.24
CA PRO A 13 -19.64 -18.99 -11.81
C PRO A 13 -20.52 -18.12 -10.89
N PHE A 14 -21.41 -17.29 -11.45
CA PHE A 14 -22.30 -16.41 -10.69
C PHE A 14 -23.66 -17.07 -10.47
N GLY A 15 -23.69 -18.00 -9.51
CA GLY A 15 -24.92 -18.49 -8.90
C GLY A 15 -25.66 -17.35 -8.20
N ALA A 16 -26.96 -17.23 -8.47
CA ALA A 16 -27.85 -16.27 -7.85
C ALA A 16 -27.92 -16.51 -6.32
N PRO A 17 -27.87 -15.45 -5.48
CA PRO A 17 -28.17 -15.59 -4.06
C PRO A 17 -29.66 -15.89 -3.87
N GLY A 18 -29.96 -17.08 -3.36
CA GLY A 18 -31.32 -17.51 -3.02
C GLY A 18 -31.93 -16.66 -1.89
N PRO A 19 -33.25 -16.41 -1.92
CA PRO A 19 -33.94 -15.73 -0.84
C PRO A 19 -34.35 -16.71 0.28
N GLY A 20 -33.86 -16.44 1.50
CA GLY A 20 -34.47 -16.93 2.74
C GLY A 20 -33.53 -17.71 3.64
N VAL A 21 -33.21 -17.15 4.81
CA VAL A 21 -33.77 -17.54 6.13
C VAL A 21 -33.47 -16.40 7.13
N PRO A 22 -34.46 -15.74 7.75
CA PRO A 22 -34.23 -14.88 8.91
C PRO A 22 -33.90 -15.75 10.14
N GLY A 23 -32.63 -15.71 10.59
CA GLY A 23 -32.22 -16.37 11.83
C GLY A 23 -32.74 -15.63 13.07
N PRO A 24 -33.30 -16.34 14.08
CA PRO A 24 -33.66 -15.76 15.37
C PRO A 24 -32.45 -15.80 16.31
N GLY A 25 -31.92 -14.63 16.69
CA GLY A 25 -30.79 -14.56 17.62
C GLY A 25 -30.22 -13.16 17.81
N GLY A 26 -31.07 -12.13 17.86
CA GLY A 26 -30.64 -10.79 18.23
C GLY A 26 -30.35 -10.71 19.73
N GLN A 27 -29.08 -10.76 20.11
CA GLN A 27 -28.63 -10.20 21.39
C GLN A 27 -28.78 -8.67 21.30
N ALA A 28 -29.85 -8.18 21.92
CA ALA A 28 -30.14 -6.76 22.08
C ALA A 28 -29.05 -6.11 22.93
N GLY A 29 -28.14 -5.37 22.27
CA GLY A 29 -27.28 -4.39 22.94
C GLY A 29 -28.11 -3.20 23.46
N PRO A 30 -27.60 -2.44 24.45
CA PRO A 30 -28.35 -1.47 25.24
C PRO A 30 -28.51 -0.13 24.49
N TYR A 31 -29.21 -0.15 23.38
CA TYR A 31 -29.68 1.05 22.70
C TYR A 31 -31.18 1.14 22.95
N GLY A 32 -31.58 2.09 23.79
CA GLY A 32 -32.98 2.38 24.08
C GLY A 32 -33.78 2.57 22.81
N GLN A 33 -34.96 1.95 22.79
CA GLN A 33 -35.97 2.12 21.75
C GLN A 33 -36.20 3.60 21.42
N PRO A 34 -36.13 4.00 20.14
CA PRO A 34 -36.85 5.17 19.67
C PRO A 34 -38.34 4.90 19.91
N GLY A 35 -38.97 5.71 20.75
CA GLY A 35 -40.40 5.61 21.02
C GLY A 35 -41.21 5.72 19.72
N PRO A 36 -42.37 5.05 19.62
CA PRO A 36 -43.23 5.14 18.46
C PRO A 36 -43.70 6.59 18.26
N TYR A 37 -43.33 7.16 17.12
CA TYR A 37 -44.00 8.34 16.57
C TYR A 37 -45.44 7.94 16.24
N GLY A 38 -46.35 8.23 17.17
CA GLY A 38 -47.78 8.18 16.90
C GLY A 38 -48.16 9.36 16.00
N PRO A 39 -48.79 9.15 14.83
CA PRO A 39 -49.48 10.22 14.13
C PRO A 39 -50.72 10.61 14.95
N GLY A 40 -50.62 11.73 15.65
CA GLY A 40 -51.74 12.31 16.38
C GLY A 40 -52.82 12.80 15.40
N PRO A 41 -54.09 12.39 15.56
CA PRO A 41 -55.19 12.88 14.76
C PRO A 41 -55.50 14.34 15.09
N TYR A 42 -55.62 15.15 14.04
CA TYR A 42 -56.12 16.52 14.10
C TYR A 42 -57.56 16.54 14.62
N GLY A 43 -57.73 16.82 15.92
CA GLY A 43 -59.01 17.18 16.50
C GLY A 43 -59.10 18.70 16.68
N PRO A 44 -60.06 19.40 16.02
CA PRO A 44 -60.35 20.80 16.33
C PRO A 44 -61.09 20.89 17.66
N GLY A 45 -60.33 21.18 18.73
CA GLY A 45 -60.87 21.47 20.06
C GLY A 45 -61.40 22.90 20.17
N PRO A 46 -62.63 23.11 20.69
CA PRO A 46 -63.28 24.41 20.78
C PRO A 46 -62.85 25.21 22.02
N TYR A 47 -62.55 26.49 21.77
CA TYR A 47 -62.68 27.67 22.64
C TYR A 47 -62.36 27.57 24.15
N GLY A 48 -61.28 28.27 24.54
CA GLY A 48 -61.30 29.11 25.74
C GLY A 48 -60.79 28.49 27.04
N GLN A 49 -59.47 28.34 27.17
CA GLN A 49 -58.82 28.47 28.49
C GLN A 49 -57.98 29.77 28.52
N PRO A 50 -58.45 30.80 29.24
CA PRO A 50 -57.67 31.99 29.52
C PRO A 50 -56.57 31.68 30.54
N GLY A 51 -55.33 31.91 30.14
CA GLY A 51 -54.25 32.37 31.03
C GLY A 51 -53.67 31.34 32.01
N LEU A 52 -52.75 30.51 31.52
CA LEU A 52 -51.58 30.12 32.33
C LEU A 52 -50.32 30.72 31.69
N TYR A 53 -50.27 32.07 31.66
CA TYR A 53 -49.04 32.81 31.43
C TYR A 53 -48.11 32.54 32.60
N GLY A 54 -47.09 31.71 32.43
CA GLY A 54 -46.05 31.58 33.43
C GLY A 54 -45.43 30.20 33.64
N GLN A 55 -45.65 29.21 32.76
CA GLN A 55 -44.71 28.09 32.76
C GLN A 55 -43.39 28.57 32.12
N PRO A 56 -42.30 28.70 32.89
CA PRO A 56 -41.01 29.02 32.31
C PRO A 56 -40.67 27.95 31.27
N PRO A 57 -40.10 28.32 30.11
CA PRO A 57 -39.74 27.38 29.08
C PRO A 57 -38.89 26.27 29.70
N VAL A 58 -39.39 25.03 29.66
CA VAL A 58 -38.65 23.87 30.17
C VAL A 58 -37.32 23.81 29.41
N PRO A 59 -36.17 23.86 30.12
CA PRO A 59 -34.88 23.86 29.46
C PRO A 59 -34.73 22.58 28.66
N SER A 60 -34.52 22.73 27.34
CA SER A 60 -34.29 21.60 26.44
C SER A 60 -33.04 20.85 26.91
N ARG A 61 -33.21 19.56 27.21
CA ARG A 61 -32.10 18.72 27.69
C ARG A 61 -30.98 18.73 26.63
N PRO A 62 -29.73 19.05 27.00
CA PRO A 62 -28.63 19.06 26.05
C PRO A 62 -28.53 17.69 25.36
N PRO A 63 -28.46 17.62 24.02
CA PRO A 63 -28.36 16.35 23.31
C PRO A 63 -27.13 15.58 23.78
N ALA A 64 -27.31 14.29 24.09
CA ALA A 64 -26.23 13.41 24.53
C ALA A 64 -25.21 13.23 23.39
N THR A 65 -24.10 13.98 23.43
CA THR A 65 -23.06 13.87 22.41
C THR A 65 -22.14 12.69 22.72
N SER A 66 -22.38 11.53 22.10
CA SER A 66 -21.49 10.38 22.17
C SER A 66 -20.11 10.70 21.56
N THR A 67 -19.02 10.45 22.29
CA THR A 67 -17.64 10.68 21.81
C THR A 67 -17.05 9.51 21.03
N THR A 68 -17.82 8.44 20.84
CA THR A 68 -17.31 7.19 20.28
C THR A 68 -16.92 7.32 18.80
N GLY A 69 -17.70 8.06 18.00
CA GLY A 69 -17.45 8.24 16.56
C GLY A 69 -16.06 8.82 16.23
N PRO A 70 -15.69 10.01 16.75
CA PRO A 70 -14.39 10.62 16.48
C PRO A 70 -13.21 9.74 16.92
N LYS A 71 -13.31 9.07 18.08
CA LYS A 71 -12.25 8.20 18.58
C LYS A 71 -11.98 7.05 17.61
N VAL A 72 -13.04 6.33 17.19
CA VAL A 72 -12.91 5.21 16.26
C VAL A 72 -12.29 5.66 14.94
N MET A 73 -12.71 6.81 14.41
CA MET A 73 -12.19 7.35 13.15
C MET A 73 -10.68 7.68 13.24
N THR A 74 -10.23 8.30 14.34
CA THR A 74 -8.80 8.58 14.54
C THR A 74 -7.98 7.30 14.71
N PHE A 75 -8.49 6.29 15.44
CA PHE A 75 -7.79 5.01 15.60
C PHE A 75 -7.66 4.26 14.27
N ILE A 76 -8.70 4.26 13.43
CA ILE A 76 -8.65 3.68 12.08
C ILE A 76 -7.62 4.43 11.22
N GLY A 77 -7.62 5.77 11.26
CA GLY A 77 -6.65 6.59 10.52
C GLY A 77 -5.20 6.27 10.90
N ILE A 78 -4.90 6.22 12.20
CA ILE A 78 -3.58 5.82 12.71
C ILE A 78 -3.22 4.40 12.28
N GLY A 79 -4.17 3.46 12.39
CA GLY A 79 -3.97 2.07 11.94
C GLY A 79 -3.60 1.97 10.46
N LEU A 80 -4.29 2.71 9.59
CA LEU A 80 -3.99 2.77 8.15
C LEU A 80 -2.60 3.35 7.87
N ILE A 81 -2.19 4.39 8.62
CA ILE A 81 -0.84 4.96 8.50
C ILE A 81 0.21 3.92 8.88
N LEU A 82 0.02 3.18 9.97
CA LEU A 82 0.97 2.15 10.39
C LEU A 82 1.08 1.01 9.36
N VAL A 83 -0.04 0.56 8.82
CA VAL A 83 -0.06 -0.44 7.74
C VAL A 83 0.63 0.09 6.49
N ALA A 84 0.39 1.34 6.11
CA ALA A 84 1.07 1.99 4.99
C ALA A 84 2.58 2.05 5.20
N VAL A 85 3.06 2.42 6.39
CA VAL A 85 4.50 2.45 6.70
C VAL A 85 5.11 1.05 6.61
N ALA A 86 4.46 0.04 7.17
CA ALA A 86 4.95 -1.34 7.10
C ALA A 86 5.01 -1.84 5.65
N ALA A 87 3.96 -1.62 4.86
CA ALA A 87 3.91 -1.96 3.44
C ALA A 87 5.00 -1.22 2.64
N LEU A 88 5.24 0.05 2.95
CA LEU A 88 6.29 0.85 2.31
C LEU A 88 7.68 0.26 2.58
N ILE A 89 7.98 -0.12 3.83
CA ILE A 89 9.27 -0.73 4.20
C ILE A 89 9.45 -2.06 3.45
N VAL A 90 8.42 -2.91 3.40
CA VAL A 90 8.47 -4.18 2.65
C VAL A 90 8.66 -3.92 1.15
N GLY A 91 7.93 -2.96 0.57
CA GLY A 91 8.07 -2.59 -0.83
C GLY A 91 9.48 -2.09 -1.18
N ILE A 92 10.03 -1.18 -0.36
CA ILE A 92 11.38 -0.64 -0.55
C ILE A 92 12.43 -1.75 -0.42
N THR A 93 12.34 -2.62 0.58
CA THR A 93 13.33 -3.70 0.77
C THR A 93 13.32 -4.73 -0.36
N GLN A 94 12.15 -5.08 -0.89
CA GLN A 94 12.02 -5.96 -2.06
C GLN A 94 12.68 -5.34 -3.31
N VAL A 95 12.35 -4.08 -3.61
CA VAL A 95 12.90 -3.36 -4.78
C VAL A 95 14.40 -3.14 -4.62
N ALA A 96 14.86 -2.73 -3.43
CA ALA A 96 16.28 -2.51 -3.16
C ALA A 96 17.07 -3.81 -3.29
N GLY A 97 16.56 -4.93 -2.76
CA GLY A 97 17.20 -6.25 -2.90
C GLY A 97 17.32 -6.68 -4.36
N ALA A 98 16.26 -6.48 -5.16
CA ALA A 98 16.29 -6.78 -6.58
C ALA A 98 17.32 -5.93 -7.34
N ILE A 99 17.36 -4.61 -7.09
CA ILE A 99 18.34 -3.70 -7.70
C ILE A 99 19.76 -4.07 -7.27
N SER A 100 19.98 -4.40 -6.00
CA SER A 100 21.30 -4.80 -5.51
C SER A 100 21.80 -6.09 -6.17
N GLY A 101 20.92 -7.07 -6.40
CA GLY A 101 21.28 -8.29 -7.11
C GLY A 101 21.69 -8.07 -8.57
N VAL A 102 21.06 -7.09 -9.24
CA VAL A 102 21.38 -6.72 -10.63
C VAL A 102 22.63 -5.85 -10.73
N THR A 103 22.79 -4.89 -9.81
CA THR A 103 23.89 -3.91 -9.86
C THR A 103 25.19 -4.42 -9.26
N ASN A 104 25.14 -5.49 -8.49
CA ASN A 104 26.31 -6.17 -7.94
C ASN A 104 26.22 -7.68 -8.21
N PRO A 105 26.32 -8.08 -9.49
CA PRO A 105 26.06 -9.45 -9.89
C PRO A 105 27.06 -10.44 -9.25
N ALA A 106 28.27 -10.01 -8.92
CA ALA A 106 29.27 -10.82 -8.22
C ALA A 106 28.86 -11.27 -6.81
N ASN A 107 27.99 -10.49 -6.14
CA ASN A 107 27.47 -10.81 -4.81
C ASN A 107 26.02 -11.30 -4.85
N SER A 108 25.48 -11.59 -6.04
CA SER A 108 24.12 -12.07 -6.18
C SER A 108 24.03 -13.53 -5.71
N PRO A 109 23.11 -13.88 -4.81
CA PRO A 109 22.89 -15.27 -4.41
C PRO A 109 22.34 -16.14 -5.55
N TYR A 110 21.96 -15.53 -6.67
CA TYR A 110 21.41 -16.19 -7.86
C TYR A 110 22.45 -16.37 -8.98
N ALA A 111 23.68 -15.87 -8.78
CA ALA A 111 24.75 -16.00 -9.78
C ALA A 111 25.30 -17.42 -9.78
N LEU A 112 25.30 -18.06 -10.96
CA LEU A 112 25.93 -19.34 -11.21
C LEU A 112 27.45 -19.19 -11.32
N ALA A 113 27.89 -18.12 -11.97
CA ALA A 113 29.29 -17.75 -12.14
C ALA A 113 29.41 -16.23 -12.33
N HIS A 114 30.59 -15.67 -12.02
CA HIS A 114 30.88 -14.25 -12.20
C HIS A 114 32.34 -14.03 -12.59
N ALA A 115 32.61 -12.93 -13.30
CA ALA A 115 33.95 -12.45 -13.64
C ALA A 115 33.99 -10.92 -13.69
N THR A 116 35.18 -10.35 -13.49
CA THR A 116 35.44 -8.93 -13.74
C THR A 116 35.73 -8.68 -15.21
N LEU A 117 35.36 -7.50 -15.69
CA LEU A 117 35.57 -7.07 -17.08
C LEU A 117 36.91 -6.32 -17.24
N PRO A 118 37.61 -6.49 -18.37
CA PRO A 118 37.41 -7.53 -19.39
C PRO A 118 37.80 -8.93 -18.85
N GLY A 119 37.06 -9.97 -19.25
CA GLY A 119 37.28 -11.32 -18.71
C GLY A 119 36.41 -12.39 -19.35
N SER A 120 36.62 -13.63 -18.90
CA SER A 120 35.87 -14.82 -19.28
C SER A 120 35.45 -15.57 -18.03
N LEU A 121 34.27 -16.20 -18.07
CA LEU A 121 33.79 -17.12 -17.06
C LEU A 121 33.35 -18.42 -17.71
N GLU A 122 33.28 -19.47 -16.90
CA GLU A 122 32.74 -20.78 -17.28
C GLU A 122 31.66 -21.17 -16.29
N PHE A 123 30.60 -21.81 -16.78
CA PHE A 123 29.53 -22.35 -15.93
C PHE A 123 28.91 -23.59 -16.58
N HIS A 124 28.27 -24.43 -15.78
CA HIS A 124 27.56 -25.61 -16.28
C HIS A 124 26.11 -25.24 -16.61
N GLY A 125 25.72 -25.39 -17.88
CA GLY A 125 24.37 -25.16 -18.38
C GLY A 125 23.66 -26.48 -18.68
N GLY A 126 22.34 -26.51 -18.46
CA GLY A 126 21.46 -27.62 -18.77
C GLY A 126 20.79 -27.45 -20.13
N ALA A 127 20.62 -28.54 -20.88
CA ALA A 127 19.97 -28.51 -22.19
C ALA A 127 18.53 -27.98 -22.11
N GLY A 128 18.20 -27.01 -22.96
CA GLY A 128 16.90 -26.36 -23.05
C GLY A 128 16.61 -25.31 -21.98
N GLU A 129 17.55 -25.03 -21.07
CA GLU A 129 17.40 -24.00 -20.05
C GLU A 129 17.76 -22.61 -20.59
N ASP A 130 17.03 -21.60 -20.10
CA ASP A 130 17.27 -20.20 -20.45
C ASP A 130 18.19 -19.54 -19.42
N TYR A 131 19.26 -18.93 -19.91
CA TYR A 131 20.24 -18.21 -19.11
C TYR A 131 20.22 -16.72 -19.43
N ALA A 132 20.49 -15.91 -18.41
CA ALA A 132 20.67 -14.48 -18.54
C ALA A 132 22.08 -14.06 -18.12
N LEU A 133 22.72 -13.28 -18.97
CA LEU A 133 24.00 -12.62 -18.75
C LEU A 133 23.73 -11.22 -18.20
N LEU A 134 24.05 -11.01 -16.93
CA LEU A 134 24.00 -9.70 -16.27
C LEU A 134 25.38 -9.07 -16.34
N TYR A 135 25.48 -7.90 -16.96
CA TYR A 135 26.75 -7.18 -17.04
C TYR A 135 26.57 -5.74 -16.59
N THR A 136 27.53 -5.27 -15.79
CA THR A 136 27.56 -3.93 -15.20
C THR A 136 28.87 -3.25 -15.56
N THR A 137 28.81 -2.05 -16.14
CA THR A 137 29.99 -1.20 -16.39
C THR A 137 30.01 -0.03 -15.40
N THR A 138 31.19 0.33 -14.89
CA THR A 138 31.37 1.39 -13.86
C THR A 138 32.07 2.64 -14.39
N SER A 139 32.06 2.87 -15.70
CA SER A 139 32.68 4.03 -16.36
C SER A 139 31.93 4.36 -17.65
N ALA A 140 32.25 5.46 -18.33
CA ALA A 140 31.60 5.89 -19.58
C ALA A 140 31.71 4.88 -20.75
N GLY A 141 32.39 3.74 -20.54
CA GLY A 141 32.40 2.63 -21.47
C GLY A 141 31.05 1.91 -21.52
N SER A 142 30.53 1.75 -22.73
CA SER A 142 29.41 0.85 -23.01
C SER A 142 29.94 -0.49 -23.51
N ILE A 143 29.35 -1.57 -23.01
CA ILE A 143 29.46 -2.91 -23.60
C ILE A 143 28.19 -3.15 -24.40
N ASP A 144 28.33 -3.47 -25.68
CA ASP A 144 27.25 -3.89 -26.55
C ASP A 144 27.08 -5.42 -26.50
N VAL A 145 25.93 -5.95 -26.91
CA VAL A 145 25.70 -7.39 -27.01
C VAL A 145 26.68 -8.06 -27.98
N ASN A 146 27.13 -7.31 -28.99
CA ASN A 146 28.10 -7.76 -29.98
C ASN A 146 29.49 -8.00 -29.37
N ASP A 147 29.75 -7.41 -28.20
CA ASP A 147 30.98 -7.61 -27.44
C ASP A 147 30.90 -8.85 -26.54
N LEU A 148 29.73 -9.48 -26.43
CA LEU A 148 29.52 -10.71 -25.67
C LEU A 148 29.62 -11.92 -26.60
N GLU A 149 30.38 -12.91 -26.17
CA GLU A 149 30.52 -14.17 -26.87
C GLU A 149 30.24 -15.32 -25.91
N VAL A 150 29.34 -16.21 -26.34
CA VAL A 150 29.00 -17.44 -25.61
C VAL A 150 29.41 -18.60 -26.50
N ILE A 151 30.25 -19.47 -25.96
CA ILE A 151 30.73 -20.68 -26.63
C ILE A 151 30.13 -21.87 -25.88
N GLY A 152 29.42 -22.73 -26.62
CA GLY A 152 28.84 -23.97 -26.12
C GLY A 152 29.88 -25.07 -25.87
N PRO A 153 29.48 -26.18 -25.24
CA PRO A 153 30.39 -27.28 -24.94
C PRO A 153 30.88 -28.02 -26.21
N ASP A 154 30.14 -27.96 -27.31
CA ASP A 154 30.58 -28.37 -28.65
C ASP A 154 31.58 -27.40 -29.32
N GLY A 155 31.86 -26.25 -28.70
CA GLY A 155 32.70 -25.19 -29.24
C GLY A 155 31.98 -24.26 -30.23
N ALA A 156 30.68 -24.44 -30.47
CA ALA A 156 29.91 -23.56 -31.33
C ALA A 156 29.57 -22.25 -30.62
N LYS A 157 29.51 -21.16 -31.41
CA LYS A 157 29.05 -19.86 -30.92
C LYS A 157 27.54 -19.86 -30.79
N ILE A 158 27.04 -19.34 -29.68
CA ILE A 158 25.62 -19.23 -29.39
C ILE A 158 25.18 -17.77 -29.53
N ASP A 159 24.09 -17.58 -30.26
CA ASP A 159 23.50 -16.26 -30.43
C ASP A 159 22.90 -15.76 -29.12
N VAL A 160 23.31 -14.57 -28.73
CA VAL A 160 22.83 -13.89 -27.53
C VAL A 160 21.80 -12.85 -27.94
N SER A 161 20.63 -12.89 -27.33
CA SER A 161 19.57 -11.90 -27.55
C SER A 161 19.66 -10.80 -26.48
N LEU A 162 19.69 -9.55 -26.91
CA LEU A 162 19.63 -8.41 -26.00
C LEU A 162 18.24 -8.35 -25.35
N SER A 163 18.17 -8.34 -24.03
CA SER A 163 16.89 -8.07 -23.38
C SER A 163 16.61 -6.57 -23.43
N SER A 164 15.34 -6.17 -23.40
CA SER A 164 14.96 -4.75 -23.29
C SER A 164 15.30 -4.12 -21.93
N PHE A 165 16.03 -4.85 -21.06
CA PHE A 165 16.34 -4.43 -19.72
C PHE A 165 17.66 -3.64 -19.67
N THR A 166 17.52 -2.37 -19.32
CA THR A 166 18.64 -1.46 -19.03
C THR A 166 18.36 -0.76 -17.71
N PHE A 167 19.33 -0.79 -16.81
CA PHE A 167 19.31 -0.07 -15.54
C PHE A 167 20.51 0.86 -15.45
N ASP A 168 20.25 2.15 -15.57
CA ASP A 168 21.26 3.18 -15.41
C ASP A 168 21.18 3.77 -14.02
N LYS A 169 22.28 3.64 -13.27
CA LYS A 169 22.46 4.31 -11.98
C LYS A 169 23.49 5.42 -12.18
N ASN A 170 23.02 6.65 -12.06
CA ASN A 170 23.87 7.83 -12.06
C ASN A 170 23.94 8.39 -10.64
N THR A 171 25.13 8.51 -10.09
CA THR A 171 25.40 9.20 -8.83
C THR A 171 26.35 10.36 -9.11
N THR A 172 26.43 11.32 -8.19
CA THR A 172 27.23 12.55 -8.36
C THR A 172 28.68 12.29 -8.77
N ASN A 173 29.25 11.13 -8.41
CA ASN A 173 30.65 10.78 -8.66
C ASN A 173 30.85 9.47 -9.45
N SER A 174 29.78 8.79 -9.86
CA SER A 174 29.91 7.54 -10.63
C SER A 174 28.66 7.24 -11.44
N GLN A 175 28.88 6.75 -12.66
CA GLN A 175 27.84 6.20 -13.51
C GLN A 175 28.07 4.70 -13.63
N SER A 176 27.01 3.92 -13.42
CA SER A 176 27.01 2.50 -13.71
C SER A 176 25.80 2.13 -14.55
N SER A 177 26.03 1.44 -15.66
CA SER A 177 24.96 0.88 -16.51
C SER A 177 24.96 -0.63 -16.33
N SER A 178 23.80 -1.19 -15.98
CA SER A 178 23.58 -2.63 -15.90
C SER A 178 22.62 -3.04 -17.00
N ARG A 179 22.97 -4.08 -17.75
CA ARG A 179 22.16 -4.61 -18.85
C ARG A 179 22.07 -6.12 -18.74
N ALA A 180 21.07 -6.69 -19.39
CA ALA A 180 20.89 -8.12 -19.45
C ALA A 180 20.78 -8.61 -20.90
N ALA A 181 21.44 -9.71 -21.20
CA ALA A 181 21.28 -10.45 -22.44
C ALA A 181 20.89 -11.90 -22.12
N THR A 182 20.20 -12.60 -23.01
CA THR A 182 19.68 -13.94 -22.75
C THR A 182 20.03 -14.90 -23.88
N PHE A 183 20.21 -16.16 -23.54
CA PHE A 183 20.36 -17.24 -24.51
C PHE A 183 19.77 -18.54 -23.94
N THR A 184 19.45 -19.47 -24.82
CA THR A 184 18.98 -20.81 -24.45
C THR A 184 20.11 -21.80 -24.70
N ALA A 185 20.44 -22.63 -23.70
CA ALA A 185 21.46 -23.66 -23.83
C ALA A 185 20.94 -24.80 -24.73
N PRO A 186 21.55 -25.07 -25.90
CA PRO A 186 21.09 -26.14 -26.78
C PRO A 186 21.36 -27.54 -26.20
N GLU A 187 22.40 -27.69 -25.39
CA GLU A 187 22.85 -28.96 -24.84
C GLU A 187 23.36 -28.83 -23.39
N ASP A 188 23.58 -29.95 -22.72
CA ASP A 188 24.10 -29.98 -21.34
C ASP A 188 25.63 -29.96 -21.38
N GLY A 189 26.26 -29.09 -20.57
CA GLY A 189 27.71 -29.03 -20.47
C GLY A 189 28.26 -27.69 -20.01
N VAL A 190 29.57 -27.50 -20.21
CA VAL A 190 30.28 -26.27 -19.80
C VAL A 190 30.19 -25.23 -20.91
N TYR A 191 29.70 -24.06 -20.56
CA TYR A 191 29.61 -22.90 -21.43
C TYR A 191 30.67 -21.88 -21.02
N THR A 192 31.36 -21.31 -22.00
CA THR A 192 32.33 -20.24 -21.80
C THR A 192 31.71 -18.93 -22.26
N VAL A 193 31.64 -17.95 -21.35
CA VAL A 193 31.16 -16.59 -21.66
C VAL A 193 32.33 -15.66 -21.57
N SER A 194 32.65 -14.99 -22.67
CA SER A 194 33.72 -14.00 -22.75
C SER A 194 33.17 -12.66 -23.19
N VAL A 195 33.80 -11.59 -22.71
CA VAL A 195 33.55 -10.24 -23.22
C VAL A 195 34.76 -9.83 -24.03
N THR A 196 34.62 -9.91 -25.35
CA THR A 196 35.71 -9.73 -26.32
C THR A 196 35.81 -8.30 -26.84
N GLY A 197 34.79 -7.47 -26.59
CA GLY A 197 34.74 -6.06 -27.00
C GLY A 197 34.38 -5.09 -25.87
N GLY A 198 34.13 -3.83 -26.25
CA GLY A 198 34.03 -2.69 -25.34
C GLY A 198 35.34 -1.90 -25.23
N SER A 199 35.26 -0.69 -24.68
CA SER A 199 36.49 0.08 -24.35
C SER A 199 37.39 -0.80 -23.48
N ALA A 200 38.66 -0.95 -23.83
CA ALA A 200 39.64 -1.70 -23.03
C ALA A 200 39.74 -1.21 -21.56
N ASP A 201 39.19 -0.03 -21.29
CA ASP A 201 39.13 0.62 -19.98
C ASP A 201 37.78 0.42 -19.27
N ALA A 202 36.82 -0.32 -19.86
CA ALA A 202 35.52 -0.59 -19.28
C ALA A 202 35.65 -1.53 -18.08
N SER A 203 35.85 -0.95 -16.90
CA SER A 203 35.80 -1.66 -15.63
C SER A 203 34.37 -2.07 -15.32
N GLY A 204 34.18 -3.30 -14.83
CA GLY A 204 32.85 -3.83 -14.57
C GLY A 204 32.85 -5.29 -14.11
N SER A 205 31.66 -5.88 -14.09
CA SER A 205 31.46 -7.30 -13.79
C SER A 205 30.41 -7.92 -14.69
N ILE A 206 30.60 -9.17 -15.06
CA ILE A 206 29.61 -10.03 -15.72
C ILE A 206 29.27 -11.21 -14.79
N ALA A 207 28.01 -11.61 -14.77
CA ALA A 207 27.57 -12.85 -14.15
C ALA A 207 26.50 -13.55 -14.98
N VAL A 208 26.39 -14.86 -14.78
CA VAL A 208 25.35 -15.69 -15.38
C VAL A 208 24.34 -16.05 -14.31
N VAL A 209 23.06 -15.90 -14.63
CA VAL A 209 21.93 -16.32 -13.79
C VAL A 209 20.95 -17.13 -14.62
N ASN A 210 20.13 -17.96 -13.98
CA ASN A 210 19.00 -18.58 -14.66
C ASN A 210 17.95 -17.50 -15.03
N ALA A 211 17.38 -17.56 -16.22
CA ALA A 211 16.36 -16.60 -16.66
C ALA A 211 15.08 -16.71 -15.81
N SER A 212 14.75 -17.89 -15.29
CA SER A 212 13.64 -18.12 -14.36
C SER A 212 13.85 -17.43 -13.00
N GLU A 213 15.09 -17.40 -12.51
CA GLU A 213 15.47 -16.65 -11.30
C GLU A 213 15.38 -15.14 -11.56
N LEU A 214 15.81 -14.69 -12.75
CA LEU A 214 15.65 -13.31 -13.16
C LEU A 214 14.16 -12.89 -13.20
N ALA A 215 13.29 -13.73 -13.75
CA ALA A 215 11.84 -13.52 -13.73
C ALA A 215 11.29 -13.45 -12.28
N THR A 216 11.84 -14.23 -11.36
CA THR A 216 11.47 -14.19 -9.94
C THR A 216 11.92 -12.88 -9.29
N ILE A 217 13.11 -12.38 -9.59
CA ILE A 217 13.61 -11.07 -9.14
C ILE A 217 12.70 -9.94 -9.66
N PHE A 218 12.28 -10.01 -10.93
CA PHE A 218 11.34 -9.04 -11.48
C PHE A 218 9.94 -9.14 -10.89
N GLY A 219 9.44 -10.35 -10.66
CA GLY A 219 8.16 -10.57 -9.99
C GLY A 219 8.15 -9.96 -8.58
N LYS A 220 9.24 -10.14 -7.82
CA LYS A 220 9.42 -9.49 -6.49
C LYS A 220 9.44 -7.97 -6.60
N THR A 221 10.09 -7.42 -7.63
CA THR A 221 10.13 -5.98 -7.89
C THR A 221 8.74 -5.43 -8.21
N ALA A 222 7.98 -6.08 -9.09
CA ALA A 222 6.63 -5.66 -9.46
C ALA A 222 5.70 -5.65 -8.24
N ILE A 223 5.76 -6.70 -7.41
CA ILE A 223 5.03 -6.77 -6.14
C ILE A 223 5.47 -5.64 -5.20
N GLY A 224 6.78 -5.37 -5.10
CA GLY A 224 7.32 -4.27 -4.31
C GLY A 224 6.78 -2.90 -4.72
N VAL A 225 6.69 -2.63 -6.04
CA VAL A 225 6.09 -1.40 -6.57
C VAL A 225 4.61 -1.29 -6.19
N VAL A 226 3.85 -2.38 -6.29
CA VAL A 226 2.44 -2.41 -5.86
C VAL A 226 2.31 -2.08 -4.38
N PHE A 227 3.19 -2.60 -3.52
CA PHE A 227 3.21 -2.25 -2.09
C PHE A 227 3.51 -0.78 -1.85
N ILE A 228 4.45 -0.18 -2.59
CA ILE A 228 4.77 1.24 -2.47
C ILE A 228 3.58 2.11 -2.86
N VAL A 229 2.93 1.81 -4.00
CA VAL A 229 1.75 2.56 -4.46
C VAL A 229 0.58 2.38 -3.49
N GLY A 230 0.31 1.14 -3.07
CA GLY A 230 -0.73 0.85 -2.07
C GLY A 230 -0.47 1.55 -0.74
N ALA A 231 0.77 1.56 -0.27
CA ALA A 231 1.18 2.30 0.91
C ALA A 231 0.95 3.80 0.77
N ALA A 232 1.30 4.40 -0.37
CA ALA A 232 1.07 5.82 -0.62
C ALA A 232 -0.43 6.18 -0.55
N LEU A 233 -1.29 5.39 -1.22
CA LEU A 233 -2.74 5.58 -1.20
C LEU A 233 -3.33 5.40 0.20
N CYS A 234 -2.96 4.32 0.90
CA CYS A 234 -3.37 4.08 2.28
C CYS A 234 -2.88 5.19 3.23
N GLY A 235 -1.66 5.69 3.04
CA GLY A 235 -1.09 6.78 3.83
C GLY A 235 -1.87 8.08 3.66
N VAL A 236 -2.20 8.47 2.43
CA VAL A 236 -3.02 9.66 2.14
C VAL A 236 -4.42 9.53 2.75
N LEU A 237 -5.07 8.38 2.59
CA LEU A 237 -6.39 8.12 3.17
C LEU A 237 -6.35 8.14 4.71
N GLY A 238 -5.36 7.48 5.31
CA GLY A 238 -5.16 7.46 6.75
C GLY A 238 -4.90 8.84 7.33
N LEU A 239 -4.10 9.66 6.65
CA LEU A 239 -3.84 11.05 7.03
C LEU A 239 -5.11 11.92 6.94
N GLY A 240 -5.89 11.78 5.87
CA GLY A 240 -7.17 12.47 5.71
C GLY A 240 -8.17 12.13 6.83
N LEU A 241 -8.33 10.85 7.15
CA LEU A 241 -9.19 10.39 8.24
C LEU A 241 -8.72 10.90 9.61
N THR A 242 -7.40 10.93 9.83
CA THR A 242 -6.81 11.43 11.08
C THR A 242 -7.07 12.93 11.26
N ILE A 243 -6.89 13.73 10.22
CA ILE A 243 -7.16 15.18 10.24
C ILE A 243 -8.67 15.45 10.44
N ALA A 244 -9.53 14.77 9.69
CA ALA A 244 -10.98 14.92 9.82
C ALA A 244 -11.47 14.58 11.24
N GLY A 245 -10.98 13.46 11.81
CA GLY A 245 -11.26 13.07 13.19
C GLY A 245 -10.78 14.10 14.21
N ALA A 246 -9.57 14.65 14.04
CA ALA A 246 -9.01 15.68 14.92
C ALA A 246 -9.80 16.99 14.87
N ILE A 247 -10.19 17.46 13.68
CA ILE A 247 -11.02 18.66 13.50
C ILE A 247 -12.37 18.44 14.20
N TRP A 248 -13.02 17.30 13.97
CA TRP A 248 -14.31 16.99 14.57
C TRP A 248 -14.25 16.92 16.10
N TRP A 249 -13.18 16.35 16.65
CA TRP A 249 -12.96 16.30 18.09
C TRP A 249 -12.78 17.71 18.70
N ASN A 250 -12.01 18.57 18.03
CA ASN A 250 -11.83 19.96 18.47
C ASN A 250 -13.12 20.77 18.41
N LEU A 251 -13.92 20.63 17.34
CA LEU A 251 -15.22 21.31 17.23
C LEU A 251 -16.16 20.90 18.37
N ARG A 252 -16.22 19.61 18.70
CA ARG A 252 -17.02 19.12 19.84
C ARG A 252 -16.50 19.57 21.19
N ARG A 253 -15.18 19.65 21.36
CA ARG A 253 -14.56 20.14 22.60
C ARG A 253 -14.92 21.61 22.83
N LYS A 254 -14.89 22.44 21.78
CA LYS A 254 -15.31 23.85 21.82
C LYS A 254 -16.80 23.99 22.16
N ALA A 255 -17.67 23.20 21.52
CA ALA A 255 -19.11 23.21 21.81
C ALA A 255 -19.41 22.88 23.29
N ARG A 256 -18.67 21.92 23.89
CA ARG A 256 -18.81 21.60 25.33
C ARG A 256 -18.31 22.71 26.25
N ALA A 257 -17.21 23.38 25.89
CA ALA A 257 -16.69 24.49 26.67
C ALA A 257 -17.68 25.68 26.71
N GLN A 258 -18.34 25.96 25.58
CA GLN A 258 -19.38 26.99 25.47
C GLN A 258 -20.60 26.64 26.33
N LEU A 259 -21.05 25.37 26.32
CA LEU A 259 -22.15 24.92 27.19
C LEU A 259 -21.80 24.98 28.68
N GLY A 260 -20.55 24.68 29.06
CA GLY A 260 -20.08 24.79 30.44
C GLY A 260 -20.01 26.23 30.95
N GLN A 261 -19.72 27.19 30.07
CA GLN A 261 -19.77 28.62 30.39
C GLN A 261 -21.21 29.13 30.50
N ALA A 262 -22.11 28.69 29.60
CA ALA A 262 -23.53 29.04 29.67
C ALA A 262 -24.26 28.43 30.89
N GLY A 263 -23.78 27.29 31.41
CA GLY A 263 -24.29 26.66 32.63
C GLY A 263 -23.83 27.33 33.93
N ARG A 264 -22.78 28.18 33.89
CA ARG A 264 -22.47 29.12 34.97
C ARG A 264 -23.37 30.34 34.85
N TRP A 265 -24.65 30.15 35.14
CA TRP A 265 -25.49 31.30 35.46
C TRP A 265 -24.84 32.04 36.63
N PRO A 266 -24.81 33.38 36.63
CA PRO A 266 -24.48 34.13 37.83
C PRO A 266 -25.36 33.56 38.93
N THR A 267 -24.73 32.99 39.96
CA THR A 267 -25.41 32.56 41.18
C THR A 267 -26.38 33.68 41.53
N GLY A 268 -27.68 33.36 41.60
CA GLY A 268 -28.72 34.35 41.81
C GLY A 268 -28.39 35.31 42.96
N PRO A 269 -29.07 36.47 43.03
CA PRO A 269 -28.77 37.53 44.00
C PRO A 269 -28.49 36.91 45.36
N THR A 270 -27.29 37.19 45.88
CA THR A 270 -26.80 36.70 47.16
C THR A 270 -27.94 36.86 48.18
N PRO A 271 -28.38 35.79 48.86
CA PRO A 271 -29.48 35.90 49.80
C PRO A 271 -29.17 37.04 50.79
N PRO A 272 -30.15 37.94 51.06
CA PRO A 272 -29.93 39.07 51.93
C PRO A 272 -29.32 38.56 53.24
N ALA A 273 -28.21 39.18 53.64
CA ALA A 273 -27.50 38.82 54.86
C ALA A 273 -28.52 38.75 56.00
N ALA A 274 -28.62 37.59 56.64
CA ALA A 274 -29.54 37.39 57.76
C ALA A 274 -29.27 38.50 58.79
N HIS A 275 -30.24 39.39 58.97
CA HIS A 275 -30.16 40.44 59.97
C HIS A 275 -29.96 39.78 61.34
N GLY A 276 -28.87 40.16 62.02
CA GLY A 276 -28.49 39.61 63.31
C GLY A 276 -29.58 39.83 64.38
N PRO A 277 -29.61 39.00 65.42
CA PRO A 277 -30.59 39.10 66.48
C PRO A 277 -30.47 40.46 67.18
N LEU A 278 -31.60 41.16 67.30
CA LEU A 278 -31.75 42.36 68.11
C LEU A 278 -31.47 41.99 69.57
N SER A 279 -30.33 42.47 70.10
CA SER A 279 -30.05 42.44 71.54
C SER A 279 -30.86 43.52 72.24
N SER A 280 -31.74 43.09 73.13
CA SER A 280 -32.47 43.90 74.11
C SER A 280 -31.58 44.39 75.25
#